data_AF-A0A2R9T052-F1
#
_entry.id   AF-A0A2R9T052-F1
#
_cell.length_a   1.000
_cell.length_b   1.000
_cell.length_c   1.000
_cell.angle_alpha   90.00
_cell.angle_beta   90.00
_cell.angle_gamma   90.00
#
_symmetry.space_group_name_H-M   'P 1'
#
loop_
_entity.id
_entity.type
_entity.pdbx_description
1 polymer ?
#
loop_
_entity_poly.entity_id
_entity_poly.type
_entity_poly.pdbx_seq_one_letter_code
_entity_poly.pdbx_strand_id
1 'polypeptide(L)'
;IESRHLAPDAFDNFTLNECSITGDKIAEATITGEHIAAGSLSGIQIADGSLTGTQIAEGSIDSSHLSPDVFSNFTIDEGSITGGKIAEVSITGAHVADGTITGQQLAEGTITTEHLDFTPIRGIAGQPKLQQFGMTPFVFGADALTEVTVQFDEPFAGINYVIVGMSNNPGFQISLKSQRENSAVLEVIRQQNCNLAYGFMSWIAIGPSL
;
A
#
# COMPACT_ATOMS: atom_id res chain seq x y z
N ILE A 1 13.24 -32.07 -74.11
CA ILE A 1 12.21 -33.12 -74.25
C ILE A 1 10.92 -32.51 -73.74
N GLU A 2 9.92 -32.29 -74.59
CA GLU A 2 8.64 -31.71 -74.16
C GLU A 2 7.88 -32.74 -73.30
N SER A 3 7.14 -32.27 -72.29
CA SER A 3 6.42 -33.09 -71.28
C SER A 3 5.53 -34.18 -71.87
N ARG A 4 5.09 -34.02 -73.13
CA ARG A 4 4.28 -34.99 -73.86
C ARG A 4 4.96 -36.31 -74.21
N HIS A 5 6.27 -36.44 -73.98
CA HIS A 5 7.03 -37.68 -74.21
C HIS A 5 7.30 -38.48 -72.94
N LEU A 6 6.76 -38.06 -71.79
CA LEU A 6 7.00 -38.68 -70.50
C LEU A 6 5.75 -39.46 -70.09
N ALA A 7 5.93 -40.76 -69.82
CA ALA A 7 4.88 -41.60 -69.23
C ALA A 7 4.66 -41.20 -67.76
N PRO A 8 3.47 -41.47 -67.17
CA PRO A 8 3.32 -41.50 -65.72
C PRO A 8 4.40 -42.41 -65.15
N ASP A 9 5.09 -41.97 -64.09
CA ASP A 9 6.19 -42.71 -63.44
C ASP A 9 7.50 -42.81 -64.25
N ALA A 10 7.69 -41.97 -65.29
CA ALA A 10 8.98 -41.89 -66.01
C ALA A 10 10.19 -41.52 -65.10
N PHE A 11 9.95 -41.09 -63.86
CA PHE A 11 10.96 -40.77 -62.86
C PHE A 11 10.83 -41.62 -61.59
N ASP A 12 10.40 -42.88 -61.71
CA ASP A 12 10.34 -43.76 -60.55
C ASP A 12 11.76 -44.22 -60.16
N ASN A 13 12.14 -43.98 -58.89
CA ASN A 13 13.41 -44.40 -58.26
C ASN A 13 14.72 -43.76 -58.79
N PHE A 14 14.70 -42.48 -59.16
CA PHE A 14 15.95 -41.71 -59.37
C PHE A 14 16.50 -41.16 -58.05
N THR A 15 17.79 -41.34 -57.81
CA THR A 15 18.50 -40.67 -56.71
C THR A 15 18.70 -39.20 -57.07
N LEU A 16 18.17 -38.30 -56.23
CA LEU A 16 18.49 -36.88 -56.32
C LEU A 16 19.91 -36.65 -55.79
N ASN A 17 20.72 -35.89 -56.53
CA ASN A 17 21.99 -35.41 -56.02
C ASN A 17 21.76 -34.51 -54.80
N GLU A 18 22.70 -34.52 -53.84
CA GLU A 18 22.67 -33.59 -52.71
C GLU A 18 22.54 -32.14 -53.20
N CYS A 19 21.75 -31.35 -52.49
CA CYS A 19 21.47 -29.93 -52.82
C CYS A 19 20.81 -29.69 -54.20
N SER A 20 20.30 -30.73 -54.88
CA SER A 20 19.64 -30.56 -56.18
C SER A 20 18.30 -29.81 -56.08
N ILE A 21 17.61 -29.86 -54.93
CA ILE A 21 16.38 -29.12 -54.69
C ILE A 21 16.71 -27.83 -53.92
N THR A 22 16.73 -26.70 -54.65
CA THR A 22 16.93 -25.36 -54.09
C THR A 22 15.58 -24.67 -53.86
N GLY A 23 15.55 -23.62 -53.04
CA GLY A 23 14.32 -22.86 -52.74
C GLY A 23 13.56 -22.41 -53.99
N ASP A 24 14.27 -21.91 -55.01
CA ASP A 24 13.65 -21.44 -56.27
C ASP A 24 12.97 -22.56 -57.09
N LYS A 25 13.24 -23.84 -56.78
CA LYS A 25 12.59 -25.00 -57.41
C LYS A 25 11.31 -25.42 -56.68
N ILE A 26 11.02 -24.82 -55.53
CA ILE A 26 9.83 -25.08 -54.72
C ILE A 26 8.87 -23.91 -54.91
N ALA A 27 7.69 -24.19 -55.46
CA ALA A 27 6.65 -23.17 -55.59
C ALA A 27 6.19 -22.70 -54.20
N GLU A 28 5.89 -21.40 -54.08
CA GLU A 28 5.40 -20.79 -52.85
C GLU A 28 4.18 -21.54 -52.29
N ALA A 29 4.09 -21.61 -50.95
CA ALA A 29 3.02 -22.26 -50.20
C ALA A 29 2.79 -23.77 -50.49
N THR A 30 3.69 -24.43 -51.21
CA THR A 30 3.55 -25.88 -51.50
C THR A 30 3.95 -26.76 -50.31
N ILE A 31 4.84 -26.29 -49.44
CA ILE A 31 5.21 -26.97 -48.19
C ILE A 31 4.29 -26.47 -47.08
N THR A 32 3.32 -27.28 -46.68
CA THR A 32 2.38 -27.01 -45.59
C THR A 32 2.83 -27.75 -44.32
N GLY A 33 2.16 -27.51 -43.19
CA GLY A 33 2.45 -28.19 -41.93
C GLY A 33 2.34 -29.73 -42.01
N GLU A 34 1.49 -30.28 -42.88
CA GLU A 34 1.36 -31.73 -43.09
C GLU A 34 2.60 -32.35 -43.76
N HIS A 35 3.36 -31.55 -44.51
CA HIS A 35 4.58 -31.98 -45.17
C HIS A 35 5.81 -31.95 -44.23
N ILE A 36 5.65 -31.43 -43.01
CA ILE A 36 6.74 -31.25 -42.04
C ILE A 36 6.52 -32.22 -40.88
N ALA A 37 7.48 -33.13 -40.67
CA ALA A 37 7.43 -34.05 -39.54
C ALA A 37 7.57 -33.29 -38.20
N ALA A 38 6.80 -33.71 -37.19
CA ALA A 38 6.87 -33.10 -35.87
C ALA A 38 8.30 -33.13 -35.31
N GLY A 39 8.80 -31.97 -34.87
CA GLY A 39 10.15 -31.82 -34.31
C GLY A 39 11.29 -31.82 -35.34
N SER A 40 11.01 -31.86 -36.65
CA SER A 40 12.06 -31.81 -37.67
C SER A 40 12.67 -30.42 -37.87
N LEU A 41 12.02 -29.37 -37.35
CA LEU A 41 12.51 -28.00 -37.35
C LEU A 41 13.13 -27.66 -35.99
N SER A 42 14.37 -27.19 -36.05
CA SER A 42 15.12 -26.63 -34.93
C SER A 42 15.17 -25.10 -35.04
N GLY A 43 15.47 -24.41 -33.93
CA GLY A 43 15.48 -22.95 -33.89
C GLY A 43 16.38 -22.29 -34.96
N ILE A 44 17.50 -22.91 -35.35
CA ILE A 44 18.41 -22.38 -36.38
C ILE A 44 17.81 -22.37 -37.79
N GLN A 45 16.75 -23.16 -38.02
CA GLN A 45 16.04 -23.20 -39.30
C GLN A 45 14.92 -22.15 -39.38
N ILE A 46 14.65 -21.44 -38.29
CA ILE A 46 13.66 -20.37 -38.21
C ILE A 46 14.41 -19.04 -38.24
N ALA A 47 14.07 -18.18 -39.20
CA ALA A 47 14.70 -16.87 -39.30
C ALA A 47 14.32 -15.99 -38.10
N ASP A 48 15.28 -15.24 -37.57
CA ASP A 48 15.07 -14.33 -36.45
C ASP A 48 13.93 -13.33 -36.74
N GLY A 49 12.99 -13.21 -35.82
CA GLY A 49 11.83 -12.31 -35.95
C GLY A 49 10.75 -12.78 -36.94
N SER A 50 10.88 -13.94 -37.57
CA SER A 50 9.85 -14.47 -38.49
C SER A 50 8.58 -14.96 -37.79
N LEU A 51 8.65 -15.22 -36.48
CA LEU A 51 7.52 -15.56 -35.63
C LEU A 51 7.01 -14.32 -34.89
N THR A 52 5.76 -13.98 -35.15
CA THR A 52 4.98 -12.94 -34.47
C THR A 52 4.01 -13.58 -33.47
N GLY A 53 3.49 -12.80 -32.52
CA GLY A 53 2.58 -13.30 -31.49
C GLY A 53 1.32 -14.00 -32.04
N THR A 54 0.86 -13.66 -33.24
CA THR A 54 -0.30 -14.31 -33.89
C THR A 54 0.00 -15.70 -34.44
N GLN A 55 1.27 -16.03 -34.64
CA GLN A 55 1.73 -17.34 -35.12
C GLN A 55 2.01 -18.31 -33.96
N ILE A 56 1.96 -17.83 -32.71
CA ILE A 56 2.16 -18.63 -31.50
C ILE A 56 0.78 -18.90 -30.90
N ALA A 57 0.39 -20.17 -30.80
CA ALA A 57 -0.90 -20.52 -30.20
C ALA A 57 -0.91 -20.15 -28.70
N GLU A 58 -2.04 -19.62 -28.24
CA GLU A 58 -2.23 -19.21 -26.85
C GLU A 58 -1.92 -20.38 -25.89
N GLY A 59 -1.11 -20.10 -24.87
CA GLY A 59 -0.68 -21.11 -23.89
C GLY A 59 0.46 -22.04 -24.35
N SER A 60 1.00 -21.88 -25.56
CA SER A 60 2.13 -22.70 -26.04
C SER A 60 3.46 -22.35 -25.38
N ILE A 61 3.57 -21.15 -24.82
CA ILE A 61 4.75 -20.69 -24.09
C ILE A 61 4.41 -20.68 -22.60
N ASP A 62 5.02 -21.59 -21.84
CA ASP A 62 4.93 -21.62 -20.39
C ASP A 62 6.19 -21.02 -19.76
N SER A 63 6.22 -20.96 -18.43
CA SER A 63 7.36 -20.43 -17.69
C SER A 63 8.65 -21.25 -17.87
N SER A 64 8.56 -22.52 -18.26
CA SER A 64 9.72 -23.38 -18.51
C SER A 64 10.40 -23.05 -19.85
N HIS A 65 9.66 -22.47 -20.79
CA HIS A 65 10.17 -21.98 -22.07
C HIS A 65 10.85 -20.60 -21.97
N LEU A 66 10.73 -19.91 -20.82
CA LEU A 66 11.25 -18.57 -20.61
C LEU A 66 12.51 -18.59 -19.74
N SER A 67 13.59 -17.96 -20.23
CA SER A 67 14.78 -17.70 -19.42
C SER A 67 14.45 -16.72 -18.29
N PRO A 68 15.09 -16.80 -17.11
CA PRO A 68 14.90 -15.84 -16.02
C PRO A 68 15.09 -14.39 -16.45
N ASP A 69 15.98 -14.15 -17.42
CA ASP A 69 16.33 -12.81 -17.90
C ASP A 69 15.33 -12.25 -18.90
N VAL A 70 14.31 -13.02 -19.32
CA VAL A 70 13.36 -12.57 -20.35
C VAL A 70 12.60 -11.31 -19.90
N PHE A 71 12.44 -11.12 -18.59
CA PHE A 71 11.73 -9.98 -18.00
C PHE A 71 12.59 -8.72 -17.82
N SER A 72 13.89 -8.77 -18.13
CA SER A 72 14.84 -7.67 -17.89
C SER A 72 14.52 -6.37 -18.63
N ASN A 73 13.79 -6.44 -19.75
CA ASN A 73 13.41 -5.28 -20.58
C ASN A 73 11.90 -5.09 -20.69
N PHE A 74 11.10 -5.69 -19.80
CA PHE A 74 9.66 -5.46 -19.79
C PHE A 74 9.33 -4.19 -19.01
N THR A 75 8.63 -3.26 -19.65
CA THR A 75 7.96 -2.17 -18.95
C THR A 75 6.71 -2.75 -18.30
N ILE A 76 6.60 -2.60 -16.97
CA ILE A 76 5.38 -2.92 -16.25
C ILE A 76 4.44 -1.72 -16.39
N ASP A 77 3.29 -1.93 -17.02
CA ASP A 77 2.26 -0.90 -17.13
C ASP A 77 1.75 -0.47 -15.75
N GLU A 78 1.41 0.81 -15.61
CA GLU A 78 0.84 1.36 -14.39
C GLU A 78 -0.43 0.58 -13.99
N GLY A 79 -0.49 0.14 -12.72
CA GLY A 79 -1.62 -0.64 -12.20
C GLY A 79 -1.64 -2.12 -12.61
N SER A 80 -0.66 -2.60 -13.40
CA SER A 80 -0.61 -4.01 -13.80
C SER A 80 -0.36 -4.95 -12.61
N ILE A 81 0.37 -4.51 -11.58
CA ILE A 81 0.58 -5.25 -10.34
C ILE A 81 -0.52 -4.88 -9.33
N THR A 82 -1.59 -5.67 -9.29
CA THR A 82 -2.63 -5.55 -8.28
C THR A 82 -2.24 -6.33 -7.02
N GLY A 83 -2.86 -6.02 -5.88
CA GLY A 83 -2.55 -6.69 -4.60
C GLY A 83 -2.65 -8.21 -4.66
N GLY A 84 -3.58 -8.77 -5.44
CA GLY A 84 -3.72 -10.22 -5.62
C GLY A 84 -2.59 -10.89 -6.43
N LYS A 85 -1.75 -10.10 -7.11
CA LYS A 85 -0.54 -10.61 -7.81
C LYS A 85 0.70 -10.60 -6.91
N ILE A 86 0.60 -10.01 -5.71
CA ILE A 86 1.67 -9.97 -4.72
C ILE A 86 1.42 -11.07 -3.71
N ALA A 87 2.40 -11.94 -3.51
CA ALA A 87 2.31 -12.99 -2.51
C ALA A 87 2.23 -12.39 -1.10
N GLU A 88 1.47 -13.03 -0.21
CA GLU A 88 1.34 -12.57 1.17
C GLU A 88 2.72 -12.51 1.84
N VAL A 89 2.98 -11.45 2.62
CA VAL A 89 4.24 -11.23 3.37
C VAL A 89 5.49 -11.05 2.46
N SER A 90 5.35 -10.98 1.13
CA SER A 90 6.51 -10.83 0.26
C SER A 90 7.14 -9.44 0.33
N ILE A 91 6.36 -8.40 0.65
CA ILE A 91 6.85 -7.04 0.83
C ILE A 91 7.27 -6.85 2.28
N THR A 92 8.55 -6.54 2.48
CA THR A 92 9.18 -6.37 3.79
C THR A 92 9.77 -4.98 3.87
N GLY A 93 10.28 -4.56 5.04
CA GLY A 93 10.98 -3.28 5.18
C GLY A 93 12.13 -3.10 4.20
N ALA A 94 12.83 -4.18 3.80
CA ALA A 94 13.92 -4.10 2.82
C ALA A 94 13.44 -3.79 1.39
N HIS A 95 12.16 -4.02 1.09
CA HIS A 95 11.55 -3.72 -0.21
C HIS A 95 11.00 -2.29 -0.29
N VAL A 96 10.97 -1.57 0.84
CA VAL A 96 10.37 -0.24 0.95
C VAL A 96 11.47 0.76 1.25
N ALA A 97 11.68 1.74 0.34
CA ALA A 97 12.67 2.78 0.58
C ALA A 97 12.22 3.71 1.72
N ASP A 98 13.18 4.16 2.52
CA ASP A 98 12.93 5.04 3.66
C ASP A 98 12.18 6.31 3.25
N GLY A 99 11.15 6.66 4.02
CA GLY A 99 10.33 7.87 3.81
C GLY A 99 9.33 7.79 2.65
N THR A 100 9.21 6.66 1.96
CA THR A 100 8.24 6.51 0.84
C THR A 100 6.81 6.26 1.29
N ILE A 101 6.60 5.79 2.52
CA ILE A 101 5.27 5.59 3.11
C ILE A 101 4.85 6.86 3.83
N THR A 102 3.85 7.52 3.26
CA THR A 102 3.22 8.75 3.74
C THR A 102 1.86 8.45 4.37
N GLY A 103 1.32 9.40 5.15
CA GLY A 103 0.02 9.24 5.80
C GLY A 103 -1.15 8.98 4.84
N GLN A 104 -1.07 9.38 3.57
CA GLN A 104 -2.12 9.13 2.57
C GLN A 104 -2.19 7.66 2.12
N GLN A 105 -1.10 6.90 2.30
CA GLN A 105 -1.04 5.48 1.95
C GLN A 105 -1.49 4.59 3.12
N LEU A 106 -1.75 5.17 4.29
CA LEU A 106 -2.18 4.46 5.49
C LEU A 106 -3.68 4.67 5.69
N ALA A 107 -4.43 3.58 5.79
CA ALA A 107 -5.82 3.66 6.19
C ALA A 107 -5.94 4.11 7.65
N GLU A 108 -7.02 4.83 7.94
CA GLU A 108 -7.32 5.29 9.30
C GLU A 108 -7.44 4.11 10.26
N GLY A 109 -6.78 4.21 11.41
CA GLY A 109 -6.78 3.17 12.44
C GLY A 109 -5.80 2.01 12.21
N THR A 110 -5.08 1.96 11.09
CA THR A 110 -4.10 0.88 10.84
C THR A 110 -2.87 0.95 11.75
N ILE A 111 -2.42 2.17 12.09
CA ILE A 111 -1.29 2.38 12.99
C ILE A 111 -1.80 2.67 14.40
N THR A 112 -1.81 1.65 15.24
CA THR A 112 -2.13 1.71 16.67
C THR A 112 -0.84 1.80 17.51
N THR A 113 -0.96 2.02 18.82
CA THR A 113 0.18 2.18 19.74
C THR A 113 1.08 0.94 19.84
N GLU A 114 0.57 -0.26 19.59
CA GLU A 114 1.34 -1.51 19.51
C GLU A 114 2.30 -1.54 18.30
N HIS A 115 2.07 -0.72 17.28
CA HIS A 115 2.95 -0.60 16.12
C HIS A 115 4.12 0.38 16.36
N LEU A 116 4.12 1.11 17.47
CA LEU A 116 5.14 2.11 17.79
C LEU A 116 6.23 1.51 18.70
N ASP A 117 7.49 1.71 18.33
CA ASP A 117 8.66 1.29 19.15
C ASP A 117 8.86 2.16 20.41
N PHE A 118 8.11 3.25 20.53
CA PHE A 118 8.12 4.11 21.70
C PHE A 118 6.72 4.27 22.27
N THR A 119 6.62 4.42 23.59
CA THR A 119 5.37 4.80 24.25
C THR A 119 5.24 6.32 24.26
N PRO A 120 4.23 6.92 23.58
CA PRO A 120 4.06 8.37 23.54
C PRO A 120 3.84 9.00 24.92
N ILE A 121 3.14 8.29 25.81
CA ILE A 121 2.82 8.74 27.18
C ILE A 121 3.34 7.69 28.17
N ARG A 122 4.35 8.06 28.97
CA ARG A 122 4.96 7.16 29.98
C ARG A 122 4.28 7.36 31.34
N GLY A 123 3.86 6.26 31.98
CA GLY A 123 3.30 6.24 33.32
C GLY A 123 3.73 4.98 34.10
N ILE A 124 3.10 4.70 35.23
CA ILE A 124 3.32 3.43 35.97
C ILE A 124 2.93 2.26 35.03
N ALA A 125 3.80 1.25 34.98
CA ALA A 125 3.89 0.26 33.91
C ALA A 125 2.59 -0.54 33.66
N GLY A 126 2.29 -0.79 32.38
CA GLY A 126 1.40 -1.87 31.95
C GLY A 126 -0.01 -1.48 31.51
N GLN A 127 -0.37 -0.19 31.43
CA GLN A 127 -1.69 0.21 30.96
C GLN A 127 -1.63 1.29 29.88
N PRO A 128 -2.45 1.18 28.81
CA PRO A 128 -2.59 2.24 27.83
C PRO A 128 -3.03 3.53 28.53
N LYS A 129 -2.46 4.64 28.06
CA LYS A 129 -2.73 5.97 28.61
C LYS A 129 -3.37 6.82 27.54
N LEU A 130 -4.44 7.49 27.94
CA LEU A 130 -5.13 8.48 27.15
C LEU A 130 -4.64 9.86 27.57
N GLN A 131 -4.28 10.70 26.61
CA GLN A 131 -4.03 12.12 26.83
C GLN A 131 -5.03 12.91 26.01
N GLN A 132 -5.77 13.77 26.69
CA GLN A 132 -6.68 14.72 26.06
C GLN A 132 -6.30 16.12 26.50
N PHE A 133 -6.44 17.09 25.61
CA PHE A 133 -6.18 18.48 25.91
C PHE A 133 -7.18 19.36 25.18
N GLY A 134 -7.38 20.56 25.70
CA GLY A 134 -8.29 21.50 25.08
C GLY A 134 -8.20 22.88 25.69
N MET A 135 -9.05 23.76 25.17
CA MET A 135 -9.20 25.11 25.66
C MET A 135 -10.69 25.43 25.79
N THR A 136 -11.10 25.82 26.99
CA THR A 136 -12.50 26.09 27.30
C THR A 136 -12.64 27.55 27.73
N PRO A 137 -13.47 28.36 27.04
CA PRO A 137 -13.75 29.72 27.48
C PRO A 137 -14.62 29.69 28.75
N PHE A 138 -14.44 30.71 29.59
CA PHE A 138 -15.28 30.93 30.77
C PHE A 138 -15.63 32.40 30.92
N VAL A 139 -16.77 32.66 31.57
CA VAL A 139 -17.28 33.99 31.86
C VAL A 139 -17.72 34.02 33.32
N PHE A 140 -17.43 35.12 34.00
CA PHE A 140 -17.91 35.42 35.34
C PHE A 140 -19.24 36.16 35.27
N GLY A 141 -20.18 35.74 36.13
CA GLY A 141 -21.41 36.47 36.40
C GLY A 141 -21.19 37.57 37.44
N ALA A 142 -22.11 37.65 38.40
CA ALA A 142 -21.98 38.56 39.54
C ALA A 142 -20.87 38.12 40.53
N ASP A 143 -20.60 36.82 40.60
CA ASP A 143 -19.66 36.23 41.55
C ASP A 143 -18.22 36.24 41.03
N ALA A 144 -17.26 36.20 41.97
CA ALA A 144 -15.84 36.06 41.67
C ALA A 144 -15.41 34.60 41.40
N LEU A 145 -16.37 33.70 41.24
CA LEU A 145 -16.19 32.26 41.07
C LEU A 145 -17.06 31.78 39.91
N THR A 146 -16.50 30.95 39.05
CA THR A 146 -17.24 30.28 37.98
C THR A 146 -16.77 28.83 37.84
N GLU A 147 -17.69 27.93 37.53
CA GLU A 147 -17.39 26.51 37.32
C GLU A 147 -17.31 26.22 35.83
N VAL A 148 -16.24 25.54 35.44
CA VAL A 148 -15.99 25.15 34.06
C VAL A 148 -15.99 23.63 34.00
N THR A 149 -16.94 23.08 33.25
CA THR A 149 -16.99 21.64 33.00
C THR A 149 -16.25 21.33 31.71
N VAL A 150 -15.20 20.53 31.84
CA VAL A 150 -14.48 19.93 30.72
C VAL A 150 -15.11 18.59 30.40
N GLN A 151 -15.57 18.41 29.18
CA GLN A 151 -16.01 17.11 28.65
C GLN A 151 -14.84 16.46 27.89
N PHE A 152 -14.68 15.16 28.07
CA PHE A 152 -13.70 14.36 27.35
C PHE A 152 -14.34 13.70 26.14
N ASP A 153 -13.60 13.63 25.04
CA ASP A 153 -14.04 12.94 23.81
C ASP A 153 -14.09 11.43 24.03
N GLU A 154 -13.14 10.91 24.82
CA GLU A 154 -13.09 9.51 25.22
C GLU A 154 -13.00 9.41 26.76
N PRO A 155 -13.83 8.58 27.42
CA PRO A 155 -13.79 8.43 28.86
C PRO A 155 -12.52 7.71 29.34
N PHE A 156 -12.01 8.13 30.50
CA PHE A 156 -10.94 7.41 31.20
C PHE A 156 -11.50 6.16 31.90
N ALA A 157 -10.66 5.16 32.17
CA ALA A 157 -11.07 3.94 32.88
C ALA A 157 -11.51 4.13 34.34
N GLY A 158 -11.35 5.35 34.88
CA GLY A 158 -11.74 5.71 36.23
C GLY A 158 -11.35 7.15 36.56
N ILE A 159 -11.61 7.57 37.79
CA ILE A 159 -11.30 8.94 38.27
C ILE A 159 -9.81 9.17 38.57
N ASN A 160 -8.96 8.14 38.46
CA ASN A 160 -7.52 8.22 38.74
C ASN A 160 -6.70 8.81 37.59
N TYR A 161 -7.22 9.85 36.94
CA TYR A 161 -6.49 10.63 35.94
C TYR A 161 -6.01 11.94 36.56
N VAL A 162 -4.91 12.46 36.03
CA VAL A 162 -4.40 13.79 36.39
C VAL A 162 -5.02 14.78 35.43
N ILE A 163 -5.56 15.88 35.94
CA ILE A 163 -5.95 17.03 35.13
C ILE A 163 -5.32 18.29 35.69
N VAL A 164 -4.74 19.09 34.79
CA VAL A 164 -4.21 20.40 35.10
C VAL A 164 -4.89 21.42 34.20
N GLY A 165 -5.34 22.52 34.79
CA GLY A 165 -5.91 23.66 34.08
C GLY A 165 -5.07 24.90 34.35
N MET A 166 -4.78 25.67 33.30
CA MET A 166 -4.10 26.96 33.40
C MET A 166 -4.94 28.04 32.72
N SER A 167 -4.99 29.21 33.34
CA SER A 167 -5.63 30.39 32.78
C SER A 167 -4.65 31.15 31.88
N ASN A 168 -5.19 31.84 30.87
CA ASN A 168 -4.43 32.76 30.05
C ASN A 168 -4.12 34.11 30.74
N ASN A 169 -4.49 34.27 32.01
CA ASN A 169 -4.30 35.50 32.78
C ASN A 169 -3.98 35.19 34.25
N PRO A 170 -2.93 35.81 34.84
CA PRO A 170 -2.51 35.54 36.21
C PRO A 170 -3.57 35.91 37.26
N GLY A 171 -4.55 36.74 36.90
CA GLY A 171 -5.66 37.13 37.75
C GLY A 171 -6.74 36.05 37.94
N PHE A 172 -6.59 34.88 37.32
CA PHE A 172 -7.49 33.75 37.50
C PHE A 172 -6.74 32.55 38.09
N GLN A 173 -7.23 32.06 39.22
CA GLN A 173 -6.75 30.84 39.84
C GLN A 173 -7.68 29.68 39.45
N ILE A 174 -7.10 28.57 39.02
CA ILE A 174 -7.86 27.38 38.64
C ILE A 174 -7.60 26.29 39.67
N SER A 175 -8.66 25.65 40.13
CA SER A 175 -8.59 24.52 41.06
C SER A 175 -9.53 23.41 40.61
N LEU A 176 -9.17 22.17 40.93
CA LEU A 176 -10.00 21.01 40.61
C LEU A 176 -11.12 20.90 41.66
N LYS A 177 -12.37 20.86 41.21
CA LYS A 177 -13.55 20.72 42.07
C LYS A 177 -14.05 19.28 42.13
N SER A 178 -14.16 18.62 40.98
CA SER A 178 -14.56 17.21 40.92
C SER A 178 -14.07 16.54 39.63
N GLN A 179 -13.95 15.21 39.70
CA GLN A 179 -13.54 14.36 38.58
C GLN A 179 -14.58 13.27 38.34
N ARG A 180 -14.79 12.94 37.06
CA ARG A 180 -15.61 11.83 36.56
C ARG A 180 -14.90 11.22 35.36
N GLU A 181 -15.29 10.01 34.98
CA GLU A 181 -14.67 9.29 33.86
C GLU A 181 -14.75 10.04 32.53
N ASN A 182 -15.87 10.74 32.29
CA ASN A 182 -16.15 11.47 31.05
C ASN A 182 -15.99 13.00 31.17
N SER A 183 -15.73 13.52 32.37
CA SER A 183 -15.70 14.97 32.60
C SER A 183 -14.97 15.38 33.87
N ALA A 184 -14.43 16.59 33.88
CA ALA A 184 -13.90 17.23 35.08
C ALA A 184 -14.57 18.58 35.31
N VAL A 185 -14.82 18.94 36.56
CA VAL A 185 -15.24 20.29 36.92
C VAL A 185 -14.07 21.01 37.56
N LEU A 186 -13.64 22.09 36.93
CA LEU A 186 -12.64 23.00 37.47
C LEU A 186 -13.33 24.30 37.90
N GLU A 187 -12.90 24.80 39.04
CA GLU A 187 -13.36 26.08 39.57
C GLU A 187 -12.34 27.15 39.23
N VAL A 188 -12.81 28.23 38.61
CA VAL A 188 -12.02 29.40 38.26
C VAL A 188 -12.39 30.54 39.19
N ILE A 189 -11.41 31.00 39.96
CA ILE A 189 -11.55 32.06 40.95
C ILE A 189 -10.85 33.30 40.44
N ARG A 190 -11.59 34.41 40.34
CA ARG A 190 -11.04 35.72 39.99
C ARG A 190 -10.39 36.36 41.20
N GLN A 191 -9.10 36.67 41.09
CA GLN A 191 -8.36 37.37 42.13
C GLN A 191 -8.76 38.83 42.22
N GLN A 192 -8.60 39.43 43.41
CA GLN A 192 -9.05 40.81 43.72
C GLN A 192 -8.46 41.88 42.79
N ASN A 193 -7.29 41.64 42.20
CA ASN A 193 -6.61 42.59 41.32
C ASN A 193 -6.99 42.44 39.84
N CYS A 194 -7.96 41.56 39.51
CA CYS A 194 -8.36 41.28 38.14
C CYS A 194 -9.79 41.77 37.88
N ASN A 195 -9.92 42.69 36.90
CA ASN A 195 -11.22 43.22 36.47
C ASN A 195 -11.79 42.52 35.24
N LEU A 196 -11.12 41.49 34.73
CA LEU A 196 -11.60 40.74 33.58
C LEU A 196 -12.79 39.86 33.96
N ALA A 197 -13.83 39.90 33.13
CA ALA A 197 -15.04 39.10 33.30
C ALA A 197 -15.03 37.81 32.48
N TYR A 198 -14.05 37.60 31.61
CA TYR A 198 -13.94 36.41 30.77
C TYR A 198 -12.49 36.01 30.57
N GLY A 199 -12.26 34.76 30.18
CA GLY A 199 -10.94 34.22 29.91
C GLY A 199 -11.00 32.85 29.25
N PHE A 200 -9.84 32.26 29.05
CA PHE A 200 -9.70 30.91 28.54
C PHE A 200 -8.95 30.06 29.55
N MET A 201 -9.44 28.84 29.76
CA MET A 201 -8.76 27.79 30.50
C MET A 201 -8.23 26.76 29.51
N SER A 202 -6.91 26.65 29.43
CA SER A 202 -6.26 25.52 28.76
C SER A 202 -6.13 24.37 29.74
N TRP A 203 -6.40 23.16 29.31
CA TRP A 203 -6.34 21.99 30.17
C TRP A 203 -5.69 20.80 29.47
N ILE A 204 -5.05 19.95 30.28
CA ILE A 204 -4.48 18.67 29.85
C ILE A 204 -4.92 17.62 30.88
N ALA A 205 -5.50 16.53 30.41
CA ALA A 205 -5.89 15.38 31.19
C ALA A 205 -5.14 14.13 30.72
N ILE A 206 -4.52 13.40 31.65
CA ILE A 206 -3.75 12.19 31.38
C ILE A 206 -4.16 11.12 32.37
N GLY A 207 -4.56 9.95 31.88
CA GLY A 207 -5.03 8.85 32.71
C GLY A 207 -5.01 7.51 32.00
N PRO A 208 -5.36 6.42 32.70
CA PRO A 208 -5.59 5.12 32.08
C PRO A 208 -6.75 5.20 31.07
N SER A 209 -6.56 4.68 29.86
CA SER A 209 -7.67 4.44 28.93
C SER A 209 -8.43 3.17 29.34
N LEU A 210 -9.66 3.02 28.84
CA LEU A 210 -10.45 1.79 28.96
C LEU A 210 -9.77 0.59 28.28
#